data_AF-A0A960D762-F1
#
_entry.id   AF-A0A960D762-F1
#
_cell.length_a   1.000
_cell.length_b   1.000
_cell.length_c   1.000
_cell.angle_alpha   90.00
_cell.angle_beta   90.00
_cell.angle_gamma   90.00
#
_symmetry.space_group_name_H-M   'P 1'
#
loop_
_entity.id
_entity.type
_entity.pdbx_description
1 polymer ?
#
loop_
_entity_poly.entity_id
_entity_poly.type
_entity_poly.pdbx_seq_one_letter_code
_entity_poly.pdbx_strand_id
1 'polypeptide(L)' 'TDRHALALGNGTALLDNRIQPAATVAGPGFLGWEHPPVPGPTPPSTTSDAPTPTRPAVTAGPSG' A
#
# COMPACT_ATOMS: atom_id res chain seq x y z
N THR A 1 2.42 3.43 -22.46
CA THR A 1 3.75 3.21 -21.88
C THR A 1 3.57 2.72 -20.48
N ASP A 2 4.11 1.54 -20.23
CA ASP A 2 4.20 0.97 -18.90
C ASP A 2 5.29 1.68 -18.10
N ARG A 3 4.98 2.05 -16.85
CA ARG A 3 5.85 2.88 -16.02
C ARG A 3 5.85 2.41 -14.56
N HIS A 4 7.05 2.26 -14.01
CA HIS A 4 7.30 1.98 -12.60
C HIS A 4 7.65 3.30 -11.89
N ALA A 5 7.22 3.47 -10.65
CA ALA A 5 7.63 4.62 -9.84
C ALA A 5 8.47 4.17 -8.66
N LEU A 6 9.57 4.87 -8.42
CA LEU A 6 10.42 4.62 -7.26
C LEU A 6 9.92 5.44 -6.08
N ALA A 7 9.46 4.79 -5.03
CA ALA A 7 9.09 5.48 -3.79
C ALA A 7 10.36 5.97 -3.10
N LEU A 8 10.49 7.30 -2.95
CA LEU A 8 11.63 7.93 -2.28
C LEU A 8 11.40 8.11 -0.78
N GLY A 9 10.16 7.87 -0.32
CA GLY A 9 9.72 8.15 1.04
C GLY A 9 9.06 9.52 1.17
N ASN A 10 8.52 9.80 2.36
CA ASN A 10 7.87 11.07 2.70
C ASN A 10 6.71 11.47 1.75
N GLY A 11 6.03 10.49 1.14
CA GLY A 11 4.94 10.71 0.19
C GLY A 11 5.40 11.16 -1.22
N THR A 12 6.68 11.00 -1.55
CA THR A 12 7.24 11.37 -2.85
C THR A 12 7.71 10.17 -3.65
N ALA A 13 7.71 10.35 -4.97
CA ALA A 13 8.01 9.33 -5.95
C ALA A 13 8.88 9.88 -7.07
N LEU A 14 9.85 9.10 -7.53
CA LEU A 14 10.55 9.35 -8.78
C LEU A 14 9.81 8.61 -9.91
N LEU A 15 9.42 9.34 -10.94
CA LEU A 15 8.82 8.79 -12.15
C LEU A 15 9.39 9.52 -13.36
N ASP A 16 9.84 8.78 -14.37
CA ASP A 16 10.45 9.35 -15.58
C ASP A 16 11.59 10.34 -15.25
N ASN A 17 12.42 10.01 -14.24
CA ASN A 17 13.51 10.86 -13.74
C ASN A 17 13.06 12.24 -13.19
N ARG A 18 11.79 12.37 -12.76
CA ARG A 18 11.26 13.55 -12.08
C ARG A 18 10.64 13.15 -10.74
N ILE A 19 10.90 13.95 -9.70
CA ILE A 19 10.30 13.74 -8.38
C ILE A 19 8.95 14.44 -8.33
N GLN A 20 7.92 13.72 -7.89
CA GLN A 20 6.55 14.21 -7.79
C GLN A 20 5.80 13.51 -6.64
N PRO A 21 4.66 14.05 -6.20
CA PRO A 21 3.89 13.42 -5.11
C PRO A 21 3.42 12.01 -5.49
N ALA A 22 3.52 11.05 -4.59
CA ALA A 22 3.13 9.67 -4.86
C ALA A 22 1.64 9.54 -5.22
N ALA A 23 0.80 10.44 -4.70
CA ALA A 23 -0.62 10.52 -5.03
C ALA A 23 -0.89 10.83 -6.52
N THR A 24 0.04 11.46 -7.23
CA THR A 24 -0.12 11.81 -8.65
C THR A 24 0.40 10.74 -9.61
N VAL A 25 1.00 9.67 -9.08
CA VAL A 25 1.56 8.56 -9.87
C VAL A 25 0.47 7.60 -10.33
N ALA A 26 -0.66 7.53 -9.62
CA ALA A 26 -1.78 6.67 -9.97
C ALA A 26 -2.38 7.07 -11.32
N GLY A 27 -2.44 6.13 -12.27
CA GLY A 27 -3.00 6.37 -13.60
C GLY A 27 -2.80 5.22 -14.58
N PRO A 28 -3.30 5.37 -15.82
CA PRO A 28 -3.17 4.37 -16.86
C PRO A 28 -1.71 4.06 -17.19
N GLY A 29 -1.35 2.78 -17.23
CA GLY A 29 0.02 2.32 -17.50
C GLY A 29 0.97 2.36 -16.30
N PHE A 30 0.50 2.74 -15.11
CA PHE A 30 1.26 2.52 -13.88
C PHE A 30 1.32 1.03 -13.54
N LEU A 31 2.51 0.45 -13.58
CA LEU A 31 2.71 -0.97 -13.31
C LEU A 31 2.90 -1.28 -11.81
N GLY A 32 3.41 -0.32 -11.04
CA GLY A 32 3.63 -0.51 -9.62
C GLY A 32 4.78 0.31 -9.04
N TRP A 33 4.96 0.10 -7.74
CA TRP A 33 5.95 0.77 -6.92
C TRP A 33 7.23 -0.05 -6.79
N GLU A 34 8.35 0.56 -7.14
CA GLU A 34 9.68 0.10 -6.78
C GLU A 34 10.07 0.81 -5.49
N HIS A 35 10.63 0.08 -4.53
CA HIS A 35 11.15 0.68 -3.30
C HIS A 35 12.63 0.33 -3.21
N PRO A 36 13.55 1.33 -3.22
CA PRO A 36 14.95 1.03 -3.07
C PRO A 36 15.18 0.43 -1.68
N PRO A 37 16.07 -0.57 -1.55
CA PRO A 37 16.42 -1.09 -0.25
C PRO A 37 17.05 0.02 0.59
N VAL A 38 16.42 0.37 1.71
CA VAL A 38 16.95 1.34 2.66
C VAL A 38 18.26 0.78 3.24
N PRO A 39 19.39 1.52 3.20
CA PRO A 39 20.62 1.09 3.84
C PRO A 39 20.50 1.27 5.37
N GLY A 40 19.98 0.26 6.06
CA GLY A 40 19.90 0.21 7.53
C GLY A 40 18.92 -0.88 8.02
N PRO A 41 19.24 -1.64 9.08
CA PRO A 41 18.40 -2.75 9.51
C PRO A 41 17.20 -2.20 10.27
N THR A 42 16.01 -2.21 9.69
CA THR A 42 14.75 -2.53 10.38
C THR A 42 13.69 -2.88 9.34
N PRO A 43 13.29 -4.15 9.18
CA PRO A 43 12.00 -4.41 8.56
C PRO A 43 10.92 -3.75 9.44
N PRO A 44 10.04 -2.88 8.92
CA PRO A 44 8.84 -2.55 9.67
C PRO A 44 8.13 -3.88 9.96
N SER A 45 7.85 -4.15 11.22
CA SER A 45 7.09 -5.32 11.66
C SER A 45 5.90 -5.47 10.74
N THR A 46 5.71 -6.67 10.20
CA THR A 46 4.42 -7.09 9.64
C THR A 46 3.41 -7.13 10.78
N THR A 47 3.02 -5.97 11.32
CA THR A 47 1.65 -5.83 11.80
C THR A 47 0.83 -5.83 10.52
N SER A 48 0.57 -7.06 10.06
CA SER A 48 -0.60 -7.35 9.27
C SER A 48 -1.73 -6.70 10.05
N ASP A 49 -2.22 -5.56 9.58
CA ASP A 49 -3.57 -5.10 9.90
C ASP A 49 -4.49 -6.12 9.22
N ALA A 50 -4.47 -7.35 9.75
CA ALA A 50 -5.45 -8.34 9.42
C ALA A 50 -6.74 -7.73 9.95
N PRO A 51 -7.74 -7.45 9.09
CA PRO A 51 -9.00 -6.90 9.56
C PRO A 51 -9.48 -7.83 10.67
N THR A 52 -9.81 -7.26 11.83
CA THR A 52 -10.32 -8.03 12.97
C THR A 52 -11.40 -8.97 12.44
N PRO A 53 -11.26 -10.30 12.59
CA PRO A 53 -12.24 -11.23 12.07
C PRO A 53 -13.60 -10.88 12.67
N THR A 54 -14.52 -10.43 11.81
CA THR A 54 -15.87 -10.08 12.25
C THR A 54 -16.59 -11.39 12.52
N ARG A 55 -16.89 -11.69 13.78
CA ARG A 55 -17.70 -12.87 14.14
C ARG A 55 -19.05 -12.77 13.41
N PRO A 56 -19.58 -13.86 12.84
CA PRO A 56 -20.93 -13.86 12.29
C PRO A 56 -21.93 -13.39 13.34
N ALA A 57 -22.84 -12.49 12.95
CA ALA A 57 -23.95 -12.09 13.79
C ALA A 57 -24.80 -13.33 14.09
N VAL A 58 -24.95 -13.69 15.37
CA VAL A 58 -25.90 -14.72 15.79
C VAL A 58 -27.29 -14.07 15.74
N THR A 59 -28.09 -14.43 14.74
CA THR A 59 -29.53 -14.18 14.75
C THR A 59 -30.15 -15.09 15.81
N ALA A 60 -30.56 -14.53 16.94
CA ALA A 60 -31.51 -15.21 17.82
C ALA A 60 -32.83 -15.34 17.05
N GLY A 61 -33.15 -16.55 16.60
CA GLY A 61 -34.48 -16.86 16.08
C GLY A 61 -35.53 -16.66 17.18
N PRO A 62 -36.78 -16.31 16.84
CA PRO A 62 -37.81 -15.99 17.81
C PRO A 62 -38.09 -17.19 18.72
N SER A 63 -38.10 -16.96 20.04
CA SER A 63 -38.68 -17.90 21.00
C SER A 63 -40.14 -18.11 20.64
N GLY A 64 -40.49 -19.36 20.32
CA GLY A 64 -41.87 -19.85 20.36
C GLY A 64 -42.33 -20.10 21.78
#